data_AF-A0A6A3W8G5-F1
#
_entry.id   AF-A0A6A3W8G5-F1
#
_cell.length_a   1.000
_cell.length_b   1.000
_cell.length_c   1.000
_cell.angle_alpha   90.00
_cell.angle_beta   90.00
_cell.angle_gamma   90.00
#
_symmetry.space_group_name_H-M   'P 1'
#
loop_
_entity.id
_entity.type
_entity.pdbx_description
1 polymer ?
#
loop_
_entity_poly.entity_id
_entity_poly.type
_entity_poly.pdbx_seq_one_letter_code
_entity_poly.pdbx_strand_id
1 'polypeptide(L)'
;MSSPSPSGSPSRSPPTGADADELRRLNTLLRGRLAHASAELQRATSSHNATADKQHRLSRTLLPQTHELRVLEGLYRERQQEIGRLRAEIAAFQEPENPDTVVDPHVCLESRLRQQDADFRNLEARFDQAVFERDVLQDQSDHLAEEMRLAGDEIEQHQEDRNDLDRARENAEHELLLTETSLARATEALQQAESRVTELEASASEAAPTPNHLTQERDDAQAAAAHAGDQMGAMKEDLQAFQRLYHESTADLNRLRAVHAASTDDLIQTIQDRDTARADVDRLRGDLSDLRAELAAAKTSREAPAEQLAESARRLRDLERSNRVLLRERDAARSARDQIRQERDTLR
;
A
#
# COMPACT_ATOMS: atom_id res chain seq x y z
N MET A 1 -37.05 -98.09 14.38
CA MET A 1 -38.23 -98.06 15.27
C MET A 1 -39.45 -98.41 14.44
N SER A 2 -40.10 -99.50 14.85
CA SER A 2 -41.44 -100.02 14.59
C SER A 2 -42.26 -99.50 13.40
N SER A 3 -42.50 -100.42 12.45
CA SER A 3 -43.68 -100.46 11.58
C SER A 3 -44.97 -100.50 12.40
N PRO A 4 -46.10 -100.08 11.81
CA PRO A 4 -47.27 -100.93 11.86
C PRO A 4 -47.86 -101.16 10.47
N SER A 5 -47.93 -102.43 10.09
CA SER A 5 -48.89 -102.95 9.12
C SER A 5 -50.30 -102.96 9.72
N PRO A 6 -51.34 -102.83 8.88
CA PRO A 6 -52.59 -103.56 9.09
C PRO A 6 -52.80 -104.47 7.87
N SER A 7 -52.59 -105.80 7.94
CA SER A 7 -53.45 -106.83 8.57
C SER A 7 -54.94 -106.60 8.32
N GLY A 8 -55.51 -107.34 7.37
CA GLY A 8 -56.96 -107.40 7.19
C GLY A 8 -57.45 -107.92 5.84
N SER A 9 -56.93 -109.05 5.35
CA SER A 9 -57.62 -109.83 4.32
C SER A 9 -58.62 -110.78 5.01
N PRO A 10 -59.94 -110.68 4.78
CA PRO A 10 -60.81 -111.82 4.99
C PRO A 10 -60.76 -112.69 3.73
N SER A 11 -60.07 -113.83 3.84
CA SER A 11 -60.32 -114.97 2.95
C SER A 11 -61.78 -115.39 3.10
N ARG A 12 -62.57 -115.15 2.05
CA ARG A 12 -63.86 -115.83 1.86
C ARG A 12 -63.91 -116.29 0.41
N SER A 13 -63.75 -117.59 0.22
CA SER A 13 -63.96 -118.27 -1.07
C SER A 13 -65.39 -118.03 -1.58
N PRO A 14 -65.62 -118.10 -2.90
CA PRO A 14 -66.62 -117.28 -3.58
C PRO A 14 -68.03 -117.84 -3.42
N PRO A 15 -69.08 -117.02 -3.26
CA PRO A 15 -70.41 -117.46 -3.57
C PRO A 15 -70.68 -117.21 -5.06
N THR A 16 -70.93 -118.31 -5.77
CA THR A 16 -72.06 -118.48 -6.69
C THR A 16 -72.44 -117.25 -7.54
N GLY A 17 -71.96 -117.23 -8.79
CA GLY A 17 -72.53 -116.47 -9.91
C GLY A 17 -72.88 -115.00 -9.63
N ALA A 18 -71.89 -114.10 -9.69
CA ALA A 18 -72.16 -112.67 -9.73
C ALA A 18 -73.06 -112.35 -10.93
N ASP A 19 -74.27 -111.88 -10.63
CA ASP A 19 -75.25 -111.43 -11.62
C ASP A 19 -74.68 -110.21 -12.39
N ALA A 20 -74.98 -110.11 -13.68
CA ALA A 20 -74.40 -109.11 -14.57
C ALA A 20 -74.60 -107.65 -14.08
N ASP A 21 -75.63 -107.43 -13.26
CA ASP A 21 -75.95 -106.14 -12.67
C ASP A 21 -75.03 -105.70 -11.53
N GLU A 22 -74.48 -106.63 -10.73
CA GLU A 22 -73.50 -106.28 -9.67
C GLU A 22 -72.15 -105.87 -10.26
N LEU A 23 -71.69 -106.58 -11.29
CA LEU A 23 -70.49 -106.21 -12.04
C LEU A 23 -70.67 -104.85 -12.74
N ARG A 24 -71.86 -104.56 -13.26
CA ARG A 24 -72.18 -103.22 -13.81
C ARG A 24 -72.10 -102.15 -12.73
N ARG A 25 -72.70 -102.36 -11.54
CA ARG A 25 -72.68 -101.40 -10.42
C ARG A 25 -71.27 -101.13 -9.89
N LEU A 26 -70.44 -102.18 -9.75
CA LEU A 26 -69.05 -102.03 -9.34
C LEU A 26 -68.24 -101.27 -10.41
N ASN A 27 -68.49 -101.56 -11.69
CA ASN A 27 -67.82 -100.88 -12.80
C ASN A 27 -68.20 -99.38 -12.86
N THR A 28 -69.47 -99.00 -12.65
CA THR A 28 -69.88 -97.59 -12.54
C THR A 28 -69.27 -96.89 -11.33
N LEU A 29 -69.18 -97.55 -10.17
CA LEU A 29 -68.52 -96.99 -8.98
C LEU A 29 -67.02 -96.74 -9.21
N LEU A 30 -66.32 -97.72 -9.80
CA LEU A 30 -64.89 -97.60 -10.12
C LEU A 30 -64.64 -96.52 -11.17
N ARG A 31 -65.50 -96.42 -12.20
CA ARG A 31 -65.44 -95.33 -13.19
C ARG A 31 -65.68 -93.96 -12.54
N GLY A 32 -66.62 -93.85 -11.60
CA GLY A 32 -66.87 -92.62 -10.83
C GLY A 32 -65.68 -92.21 -9.95
N ARG A 33 -65.06 -93.17 -9.24
CA ARG A 33 -63.86 -92.92 -8.44
C ARG A 33 -62.66 -92.53 -9.31
N LEU A 34 -62.48 -93.18 -10.47
CA LEU A 34 -61.40 -92.87 -11.40
C LEU A 34 -61.59 -91.48 -12.05
N ALA A 35 -62.83 -91.11 -12.40
CA ALA A 35 -63.15 -89.76 -12.87
C ALA A 35 -62.90 -88.70 -11.79
N HIS A 36 -63.28 -88.97 -10.54
CA HIS A 36 -63.03 -88.05 -9.43
C HIS A 36 -61.53 -87.89 -9.14
N ALA A 37 -60.78 -89.00 -9.09
CA ALA A 37 -59.33 -88.97 -8.91
C ALA A 37 -58.61 -88.29 -10.08
N SER A 38 -59.08 -88.48 -11.32
CA SER A 38 -58.57 -87.78 -12.50
C SER A 38 -58.85 -86.27 -12.43
N ALA A 39 -60.03 -85.86 -11.96
CA ALA A 39 -60.38 -84.46 -11.79
C ALA A 39 -59.56 -83.80 -10.65
N GLU A 40 -59.29 -84.53 -9.56
CA GLU A 40 -58.40 -84.07 -8.49
C GLU A 40 -56.96 -83.96 -8.96
N LEU A 41 -56.44 -84.93 -9.71
CA LEU A 41 -55.11 -84.88 -10.31
C LEU A 41 -54.99 -83.72 -11.31
N GLN A 42 -56.03 -83.46 -12.11
CA GLN A 42 -56.05 -82.36 -13.06
C GLN A 42 -56.11 -81.01 -12.33
N ARG A 43 -56.91 -80.87 -11.27
CA ARG A 43 -56.90 -79.69 -10.39
C ARG A 43 -55.54 -79.50 -9.73
N ALA A 44 -54.92 -80.57 -9.22
CA ALA A 44 -53.60 -80.52 -8.60
C ALA A 44 -52.52 -80.12 -9.62
N THR A 45 -52.56 -80.67 -10.84
CA THR A 45 -51.64 -80.31 -11.93
C THR A 45 -51.84 -78.87 -12.39
N SER A 46 -53.08 -78.42 -12.58
CA SER A 46 -53.38 -77.01 -12.92
C SER A 46 -52.96 -76.05 -11.80
N SER A 47 -53.18 -76.43 -10.54
CA SER A 47 -52.70 -75.67 -9.38
C SER A 47 -51.19 -75.62 -9.35
N HIS A 48 -50.50 -76.75 -9.59
CA HIS A 48 -49.06 -76.82 -9.62
C HIS A 48 -48.48 -75.96 -10.74
N ASN A 49 -49.03 -76.05 -11.96
CA ASN A 49 -48.61 -75.22 -13.09
C ASN A 49 -48.86 -73.73 -12.82
N ALA A 50 -50.01 -73.37 -12.24
CA ALA A 50 -50.28 -71.98 -11.84
C ALA A 50 -49.30 -71.48 -10.77
N THR A 51 -48.86 -72.35 -9.84
CA THR A 51 -47.82 -72.02 -8.85
C THR A 51 -46.44 -71.92 -9.51
N ALA A 52 -46.11 -72.80 -10.45
CA ALA A 52 -44.85 -72.77 -11.20
C ALA A 52 -44.74 -71.52 -12.09
N ASP A 53 -45.80 -71.15 -12.80
CA ASP A 53 -45.87 -69.92 -13.61
C ASP A 53 -45.73 -68.67 -12.75
N LYS A 54 -46.37 -68.65 -11.57
CA LYS A 54 -46.21 -67.55 -10.60
C LYS A 54 -44.78 -67.53 -10.02
N GLN A 55 -44.18 -68.66 -9.69
CA GLN A 55 -42.78 -68.73 -9.23
C GLN A 55 -41.79 -68.26 -10.30
N HIS A 56 -42.03 -68.63 -11.56
CA HIS A 56 -41.25 -68.14 -12.70
C HIS A 56 -41.41 -66.63 -12.87
N ARG A 57 -42.65 -66.12 -12.80
CA ARG A 57 -42.92 -64.67 -12.84
C ARG A 57 -42.20 -63.93 -11.70
N LEU A 58 -42.28 -64.41 -10.47
CA LEU A 58 -41.58 -63.82 -9.32
C LEU A 58 -40.06 -63.87 -9.48
N SER A 59 -39.51 -64.97 -10.00
CA SER A 59 -38.06 -65.11 -10.22
C SER A 59 -37.56 -64.15 -11.31
N ARG A 60 -38.35 -63.95 -12.38
CA ARG A 60 -38.05 -62.99 -13.45
C ARG A 60 -38.07 -61.53 -12.99
N THR A 61 -38.76 -61.21 -11.90
CA THR A 61 -38.84 -59.84 -11.37
C THR A 61 -37.86 -59.60 -10.21
N LEU A 62 -37.74 -60.54 -9.26
CA LEU A 62 -36.90 -60.37 -8.08
C LEU A 62 -35.40 -60.39 -8.39
N LEU A 63 -34.94 -61.22 -9.32
CA LEU A 63 -33.51 -61.30 -9.67
C LEU A 63 -32.99 -59.99 -10.28
N PRO A 64 -33.64 -59.38 -11.29
CA PRO A 64 -33.26 -58.07 -11.80
C PRO A 64 -33.28 -56.97 -10.73
N GLN A 65 -34.36 -56.88 -9.93
CA GLN A 65 -34.45 -55.87 -8.88
C GLN A 65 -33.34 -56.01 -7.82
N THR A 66 -32.93 -57.23 -7.52
CA THR A 66 -31.81 -57.48 -6.59
C THR A 66 -30.48 -57.05 -7.20
N HIS A 67 -30.31 -57.18 -8.51
CA HIS A 67 -29.14 -56.70 -9.23
C HIS A 67 -29.11 -55.17 -9.29
N GLU A 68 -30.21 -54.52 -9.67
CA GLU A 68 -30.35 -53.06 -9.71
C GLU A 68 -30.09 -52.43 -8.34
N LEU A 69 -30.63 -53.03 -7.26
CA LEU A 69 -30.34 -52.59 -5.89
C LEU A 69 -28.85 -52.68 -5.54
N ARG A 70 -28.12 -53.71 -5.99
CA ARG A 70 -26.67 -53.82 -5.77
C ARG A 70 -25.91 -52.74 -6.54
N VAL A 71 -26.33 -52.41 -7.76
CA VAL A 71 -25.73 -51.34 -8.57
C VAL A 71 -25.93 -49.98 -7.89
N LEU A 72 -27.17 -49.66 -7.45
CA LEU A 72 -27.47 -48.43 -6.72
C LEU A 72 -26.70 -48.33 -5.39
N GLU A 73 -26.56 -49.44 -4.66
CA GLU A 73 -25.74 -49.48 -3.44
C GLU A 73 -24.24 -49.28 -3.71
N GLY A 74 -23.73 -49.76 -4.85
CA GLY A 74 -22.37 -49.50 -5.32
C GLY A 74 -22.13 -48.02 -5.60
N LEU A 75 -22.99 -47.42 -6.43
CA LEU A 75 -22.92 -45.99 -6.78
C LEU A 75 -23.06 -45.09 -5.54
N TYR A 76 -23.95 -45.43 -4.60
CA TYR A 76 -24.07 -44.71 -3.33
C TYR A 76 -22.77 -44.76 -2.51
N ARG A 77 -22.09 -45.92 -2.44
CA ARG A 77 -20.81 -46.04 -1.71
C ARG A 77 -19.71 -45.19 -2.35
N GLU A 78 -19.56 -45.25 -3.68
CA GLU A 78 -18.58 -44.43 -4.41
C GLU A 78 -18.83 -42.93 -4.18
N ARG A 79 -20.10 -42.50 -4.26
CA ARG A 79 -20.47 -41.11 -4.00
C ARG A 79 -20.23 -40.69 -2.55
N GLN A 80 -20.43 -41.57 -1.57
CA GLN A 80 -20.10 -41.27 -0.17
C GLN A 80 -18.60 -41.12 0.08
N GLN A 81 -17.77 -41.91 -0.61
CA GLN A 81 -16.31 -41.74 -0.55
C GLN A 81 -15.89 -40.40 -1.13
N GLU A 82 -16.46 -40.00 -2.26
CA GLU A 82 -16.16 -38.69 -2.87
C GLU A 82 -16.63 -37.52 -2.01
N ILE A 83 -17.81 -37.62 -1.40
CA ILE A 83 -18.27 -36.64 -0.40
C ILE A 83 -17.30 -36.56 0.77
N GLY A 84 -16.80 -37.71 1.26
CA GLY A 84 -15.81 -37.75 2.33
C GLY A 84 -14.50 -37.06 1.95
N ARG A 85 -14.01 -37.30 0.73
CA ARG A 85 -12.80 -36.65 0.19
C ARG A 85 -12.99 -35.14 0.07
N LEU A 86 -14.07 -34.68 -0.56
CA LEU A 86 -14.34 -33.25 -0.73
C LEU A 86 -14.57 -32.56 0.61
N ARG A 87 -15.15 -33.23 1.61
CA ARG A 87 -15.25 -32.69 2.97
C ARG A 87 -13.90 -32.57 3.65
N ALA A 88 -13.01 -33.53 3.48
CA ALA A 88 -11.65 -33.45 3.99
C ALA A 88 -10.83 -32.35 3.28
N GLU A 89 -11.01 -32.20 1.97
CA GLU A 89 -10.41 -31.13 1.18
C GLU A 89 -10.92 -29.75 1.62
N ILE A 90 -12.23 -29.57 1.78
CA ILE A 90 -12.82 -28.33 2.33
C ILE A 90 -12.32 -28.07 3.76
N ALA A 91 -12.22 -29.11 4.59
CA ALA A 91 -11.69 -28.99 5.95
C ALA A 91 -10.23 -28.57 5.97
N ALA A 92 -9.39 -29.09 5.06
CA ALA A 92 -7.99 -28.68 4.93
C ALA A 92 -7.83 -27.21 4.51
N PHE A 93 -8.77 -26.68 3.72
CA PHE A 93 -8.83 -25.25 3.40
C PHE A 93 -9.42 -24.38 4.53
N GLN A 94 -10.12 -25.00 5.49
CA GLN A 94 -10.74 -24.34 6.64
C GLN A 94 -9.93 -24.50 7.93
N GLU A 95 -8.98 -25.43 7.99
CA GLU A 95 -8.07 -25.60 9.11
C GLU A 95 -7.26 -24.32 9.27
N PRO A 96 -7.52 -23.53 10.32
CA PRO A 96 -6.64 -22.43 10.62
C PRO A 96 -5.32 -23.05 11.09
N GLU A 97 -4.20 -22.61 10.52
CA GLU A 97 -2.95 -22.67 11.26
C GLU A 97 -3.15 -21.83 12.55
N ASN A 98 -3.62 -22.50 13.61
CA ASN A 98 -3.89 -22.06 15.00
C ASN A 98 -5.34 -21.64 15.36
N PRO A 99 -5.99 -22.30 16.35
CA PRO A 99 -7.42 -22.15 16.63
C PRO A 99 -7.75 -21.28 17.86
N ASP A 100 -7.27 -20.04 17.95
CA ASP A 100 -7.59 -19.18 19.12
C ASP A 100 -8.34 -17.86 18.84
N THR A 101 -8.76 -17.55 17.61
CA THR A 101 -9.62 -16.37 17.35
C THR A 101 -10.52 -16.56 16.14
N VAL A 102 -11.72 -17.11 16.31
CA VAL A 102 -12.72 -17.21 15.23
C VAL A 102 -13.61 -15.95 15.25
N VAL A 103 -13.19 -14.93 14.50
CA VAL A 103 -14.03 -13.80 14.08
C VAL A 103 -14.54 -14.11 12.67
N ASP A 104 -15.83 -13.88 12.41
CA ASP A 104 -16.49 -14.11 11.11
C ASP A 104 -15.66 -13.52 9.94
N PRO A 105 -15.25 -14.33 8.93
CA PRO A 105 -14.38 -13.89 7.83
C PRO A 105 -14.91 -12.68 7.05
N HIS A 106 -16.22 -12.54 6.94
CA HIS A 106 -16.85 -11.40 6.25
C HIS A 106 -16.76 -10.12 7.07
N VAL A 107 -16.99 -10.21 8.38
CA VAL A 107 -16.81 -9.11 9.33
C VAL A 107 -15.33 -8.73 9.41
N CYS A 108 -14.42 -9.71 9.40
CA CYS A 108 -12.98 -9.46 9.39
C CYS A 108 -12.53 -8.74 8.11
N LEU A 109 -13.11 -9.05 6.95
CA LEU A 109 -12.84 -8.38 5.67
C LEU A 109 -13.39 -6.95 5.64
N GLU A 110 -14.63 -6.72 6.06
CA GLU A 110 -15.19 -5.35 6.14
C GLU A 110 -14.41 -4.47 7.12
N SER A 111 -14.02 -5.04 8.26
CA SER A 111 -13.17 -4.35 9.25
C SER A 111 -11.82 -3.96 8.64
N ARG A 112 -11.22 -4.88 7.86
CA ARG A 112 -9.94 -4.64 7.18
C ARG A 112 -10.04 -3.60 6.07
N LEU A 113 -11.16 -3.57 5.34
CA LEU A 113 -11.40 -2.60 4.28
C LEU A 113 -11.64 -1.20 4.85
N ARG A 114 -12.43 -1.09 5.93
CA ARG A 114 -12.60 0.17 6.69
C ARG A 114 -11.29 0.66 7.30
N GLN A 115 -10.45 -0.25 7.79
CA GLN A 115 -9.12 0.09 8.29
C GLN A 115 -8.24 0.62 7.16
N GLN A 116 -8.19 -0.05 6.01
CA GLN A 116 -7.41 0.41 4.85
C GLN A 116 -7.90 1.75 4.31
N ASP A 117 -9.20 2.00 4.26
CA ASP A 117 -9.75 3.29 3.86
C ASP A 117 -9.37 4.40 4.84
N ALA A 118 -9.36 4.11 6.15
CA ALA A 118 -8.91 5.05 7.16
C ALA A 118 -7.40 5.34 7.05
N ASP A 119 -6.59 4.31 6.81
CA ASP A 119 -5.15 4.44 6.60
C ASP A 119 -4.85 5.25 5.33
N PHE A 120 -5.63 5.04 4.26
CA PHE A 120 -5.48 5.79 3.01
C PHE A 120 -5.83 7.27 3.19
N ARG A 121 -6.93 7.59 3.88
CA ARG A 121 -7.29 8.98 4.21
C ARG A 121 -6.26 9.66 5.10
N ASN A 122 -5.66 8.92 6.04
CA ASN A 122 -4.57 9.43 6.86
C ASN A 122 -3.34 9.76 5.99
N LEU A 123 -3.02 8.89 5.04
CA LEU A 123 -1.92 9.10 4.11
C LEU A 123 -2.17 10.30 3.18
N GLU A 124 -3.39 10.46 2.67
CA GLU A 124 -3.79 11.64 1.88
C GLU A 124 -3.61 12.94 2.69
N ALA A 125 -4.08 12.98 3.94
CA ALA A 125 -3.92 14.16 4.79
C ALA A 125 -2.44 14.49 5.08
N ARG A 126 -1.59 13.47 5.27
CA ARG A 126 -0.14 13.66 5.44
C ARG A 126 0.53 14.14 4.16
N PHE A 127 0.06 13.69 3.00
CA PHE A 127 0.56 14.15 1.71
C PHE A 127 0.21 15.62 1.47
N ASP A 128 -1.03 16.01 1.72
CA ASP A 128 -1.47 17.41 1.60
C ASP A 128 -0.68 18.33 2.54
N GLN A 129 -0.41 17.87 3.77
CA GLN A 129 0.44 18.59 4.72
C GLN A 129 1.87 18.76 4.19
N ALA A 130 2.47 17.72 3.62
CA ALA A 130 3.82 17.79 3.06
C ALA A 130 3.91 18.73 1.84
N VAL A 131 2.85 18.78 1.02
CA VAL A 131 2.75 19.72 -0.11
C VAL A 131 2.67 21.16 0.40
N PHE A 132 1.87 21.42 1.43
CA PHE A 132 1.79 22.73 2.05
C PHE A 132 3.14 23.19 2.63
N GLU A 133 3.84 22.31 3.35
CA GLU A 133 5.16 22.61 3.91
C GLU A 133 6.20 22.92 2.82
N ARG A 134 6.18 22.18 1.71
CA ARG A 134 7.03 22.47 0.54
C ARG A 134 6.77 23.88 -0.02
N ASP A 135 5.51 24.25 -0.18
CA ASP A 135 5.16 25.54 -0.76
C ASP A 135 5.63 26.70 0.14
N VAL A 136 5.49 26.56 1.46
CA VAL A 136 6.03 27.52 2.43
C VAL A 136 7.56 27.62 2.34
N LEU A 137 8.27 26.49 2.22
CA LEU A 137 9.73 26.50 2.07
C LEU A 137 10.18 27.12 0.74
N GLN A 138 9.40 26.95 -0.32
CA GLN A 138 9.67 27.56 -1.62
C GLN A 138 9.55 29.09 -1.53
N ASP A 139 8.49 29.60 -0.90
CA ASP A 139 8.30 31.04 -0.69
C ASP A 139 9.45 31.65 0.15
N GLN A 140 9.91 30.93 1.18
CA GLN A 140 11.06 31.35 1.99
C GLN A 140 12.37 31.37 1.19
N SER A 141 12.59 30.37 0.33
CA SER A 141 13.77 30.31 -0.53
C SER A 141 13.78 31.45 -1.55
N ASP A 142 12.64 31.77 -2.15
CA ASP A 142 12.52 32.85 -3.14
C ASP A 142 12.74 34.22 -2.47
N HIS A 143 12.22 34.42 -1.25
CA HIS A 143 12.48 35.63 -0.47
C HIS A 143 13.96 35.80 -0.14
N LEU A 144 14.63 34.75 0.35
CA LEU A 144 16.05 34.79 0.68
C LEU A 144 16.93 35.06 -0.54
N ALA A 145 16.57 34.51 -1.70
CA ALA A 145 17.28 34.78 -2.95
C ALA A 145 17.22 36.27 -3.35
N GLU A 146 16.08 36.93 -3.13
CA GLU A 146 15.94 38.36 -3.38
C GLU A 146 16.71 39.21 -2.37
N GLU A 147 16.72 38.84 -1.08
CA GLU A 147 17.55 39.53 -0.07
C GLU A 147 19.05 39.42 -0.38
N MET A 148 19.51 38.25 -0.81
CA MET A 148 20.89 38.04 -1.25
C MET A 148 21.25 38.90 -2.47
N ARG A 149 20.32 39.04 -3.42
CA ARG A 149 20.50 39.89 -4.59
C ARG A 149 20.66 41.36 -4.18
N LEU A 150 19.79 41.85 -3.31
CA LEU A 150 19.82 43.23 -2.79
C LEU A 150 21.10 43.51 -1.98
N ALA A 151 21.52 42.57 -1.13
CA ALA A 151 22.78 42.69 -0.39
C ALA A 151 23.99 42.71 -1.33
N GLY A 152 23.93 41.96 -2.44
CA GLY A 152 24.92 42.01 -3.51
C GLY A 152 25.03 43.41 -4.14
N ASP A 153 23.89 44.01 -4.51
CA ASP A 153 23.82 45.37 -5.06
C ASP A 153 24.40 46.42 -4.07
N GLU A 154 24.08 46.29 -2.78
CA GLU A 154 24.58 47.19 -1.72
C GLU A 154 26.10 47.07 -1.52
N ILE A 155 26.65 45.85 -1.60
CA ILE A 155 28.10 45.63 -1.54
C ILE A 155 28.81 46.26 -2.74
N GLU A 156 28.22 46.18 -3.93
CA GLU A 156 28.77 46.80 -5.15
C GLU A 156 28.77 48.33 -5.01
N GLN A 157 27.66 48.93 -4.59
CA GLN A 157 27.57 50.37 -4.34
C GLN A 157 28.62 50.85 -3.34
N HIS A 158 28.80 50.15 -2.21
CA HIS A 158 29.83 50.52 -1.24
C HIS A 158 31.25 50.40 -1.78
N GLN A 159 31.52 49.51 -2.72
CA GLN A 159 32.82 49.42 -3.40
C GLN A 159 33.05 50.62 -4.32
N GLU A 160 32.01 51.06 -5.03
CA GLU A 160 32.06 52.27 -5.85
C GLU A 160 32.31 53.51 -5.01
N ASP A 161 31.52 53.72 -3.94
CA ASP A 161 31.67 54.85 -3.02
C ASP A 161 33.09 54.91 -2.42
N ARG A 162 33.65 53.74 -2.08
CA ARG A 162 35.03 53.64 -1.58
C ARG A 162 36.06 54.07 -2.62
N ASN A 163 35.89 53.65 -3.87
CA ASN A 163 36.78 54.06 -4.96
C ASN A 163 36.70 55.58 -5.18
N ASP A 164 35.51 56.16 -5.06
CA ASP A 164 35.30 57.61 -5.16
C ASP A 164 35.98 58.35 -4.01
N LEU A 165 35.86 57.84 -2.77
CA LEU A 165 36.57 58.36 -1.61
C LEU A 165 38.10 58.26 -1.74
N ASP A 166 38.62 57.15 -2.27
CA ASP A 166 40.06 57.00 -2.52
C ASP A 166 40.56 58.05 -3.53
N ARG A 167 39.82 58.28 -4.62
CA ARG A 167 40.15 59.36 -5.58
C ARG A 167 40.06 60.74 -4.94
N ALA A 168 39.05 61.01 -4.12
CA ALA A 168 38.91 62.29 -3.42
C ALA A 168 40.08 62.53 -2.44
N ARG A 169 40.51 61.48 -1.72
CA ARG A 169 41.67 61.53 -0.84
C ARG A 169 42.95 61.84 -1.61
N GLU A 170 43.21 61.14 -2.72
CA GLU A 170 44.40 61.37 -3.56
C GLU A 170 44.45 62.81 -4.08
N ASN A 171 43.31 63.36 -4.50
CA ASN A 171 43.22 64.76 -4.93
C ASN A 171 43.51 65.73 -3.77
N ALA A 172 42.95 65.48 -2.58
CA ALA A 172 43.20 66.31 -1.40
C ALA A 172 44.67 66.25 -0.94
N GLU A 173 45.31 65.07 -1.01
CA GLU A 173 46.74 64.89 -0.74
C GLU A 173 47.61 65.68 -1.73
N HIS A 174 47.24 65.68 -3.02
CA HIS A 174 47.95 66.45 -4.04
C HIS A 174 47.86 67.95 -3.80
N GLU A 175 46.66 68.45 -3.52
CA GLU A 175 46.42 69.88 -3.24
C GLU A 175 47.06 70.32 -1.91
N LEU A 176 47.09 69.44 -0.90
CA LEU A 176 47.83 69.69 0.34
C LEU A 176 49.33 69.89 0.04
N LEU A 177 49.93 69.04 -0.79
CA LEU A 177 51.34 69.17 -1.16
C LEU A 177 51.64 70.48 -1.91
N LEU A 178 50.71 70.94 -2.76
CA LEU A 178 50.80 72.23 -3.43
C LEU A 178 50.73 73.40 -2.44
N THR A 179 49.82 73.34 -1.47
CA THR A 179 49.67 74.38 -0.42
C THR A 179 50.82 74.38 0.59
N GLU A 180 51.38 73.23 0.94
CA GLU A 180 52.59 73.15 1.75
C GLU A 180 53.78 73.84 1.04
N THR A 181 53.89 73.64 -0.27
CA THR A 181 54.92 74.29 -1.09
C THR A 181 54.69 75.81 -1.19
N SER A 182 53.44 76.26 -1.31
CA SER A 182 53.12 77.70 -1.38
C SER A 182 53.32 78.38 -0.02
N LEU A 183 52.96 77.72 1.08
CA LEU A 183 53.22 78.19 2.45
C LEU A 183 54.71 78.34 2.69
N ALA A 184 55.53 77.34 2.31
CA ALA A 184 56.98 77.41 2.45
C ALA A 184 57.55 78.65 1.74
N ARG A 185 57.12 78.91 0.50
CA ARG A 185 57.51 80.12 -0.25
C ARG A 185 57.02 81.41 0.39
N ALA A 186 55.79 81.45 0.90
CA ALA A 186 55.24 82.61 1.59
C ALA A 186 56.01 82.92 2.89
N THR A 187 56.38 81.89 3.65
CA THR A 187 57.21 82.04 4.86
C THR A 187 58.63 82.49 4.54
N GLU A 188 59.25 82.00 3.46
CA GLU A 188 60.55 82.48 3.00
C GLU A 188 60.49 83.96 2.58
N ALA A 189 59.45 84.35 1.85
CA ALA A 189 59.23 85.75 1.44
C ALA A 189 59.01 86.67 2.66
N LEU A 190 58.24 86.21 3.66
CA LEU A 190 58.06 86.92 4.91
C LEU A 190 59.40 87.12 5.65
N GLN A 191 60.20 86.06 5.79
CA GLN A 191 61.53 86.15 6.41
C GLN A 191 62.45 87.13 5.69
N GLN A 192 62.40 87.19 4.35
CA GLN A 192 63.16 88.17 3.56
C GLN A 192 62.63 89.60 3.74
N ALA A 193 61.32 89.79 3.82
CA ALA A 193 60.73 91.11 4.08
C ALA A 193 61.09 91.61 5.49
N GLU A 194 61.01 90.74 6.50
CA GLU A 194 61.44 91.01 7.87
C GLU A 194 62.93 91.37 7.93
N SER A 195 63.81 90.60 7.25
CA SER A 195 65.24 90.90 7.24
C SER A 195 65.53 92.28 6.63
N ARG A 196 64.88 92.65 5.52
CA ARG A 196 65.04 93.98 4.89
C ARG A 196 64.58 95.12 5.80
N VAL A 197 63.47 94.94 6.52
CA VAL A 197 62.99 95.93 7.51
C VAL A 197 64.02 96.09 8.63
N THR A 198 64.52 94.99 9.21
CA THR A 198 65.53 95.05 10.28
C THR A 198 66.88 95.64 9.84
N GLU A 199 67.34 95.33 8.63
CA GLU A 199 68.56 95.91 8.06
C GLU A 199 68.45 97.42 7.87
N LEU A 200 67.29 97.91 7.42
CA LEU A 200 67.03 99.35 7.26
C LEU A 200 66.87 100.07 8.60
N GLU A 201 66.19 99.46 9.57
CA GLU A 201 66.08 99.98 10.93
C GLU A 201 67.46 100.08 11.61
N ALA A 202 68.35 99.10 11.40
CA ALA A 202 69.72 99.13 11.90
C ALA A 202 70.60 100.17 11.17
N SER A 203 70.30 100.47 9.90
CA SER A 203 71.03 101.43 9.07
C SER A 203 70.56 102.88 9.28
N ALA A 204 69.33 103.08 9.75
CA ALA A 204 68.74 104.37 10.02
C ALA A 204 69.22 104.92 11.38
N SER A 205 70.14 105.89 11.36
CA SER A 205 70.54 106.65 12.55
C SER A 205 69.35 107.45 13.11
N GLU A 206 68.70 106.95 14.18
CA GLU A 206 67.73 107.55 15.13
C GLU A 206 66.59 108.48 14.62
N ALA A 207 66.51 108.87 13.34
CA ALA A 207 65.60 109.93 12.89
C ALA A 207 64.96 109.75 11.50
N ALA A 208 65.27 108.68 10.75
CA ALA A 208 64.63 108.43 9.45
C ALA A 208 63.52 107.37 9.57
N PRO A 209 62.26 107.69 9.25
CA PRO A 209 61.16 106.71 9.33
C PRO A 209 61.37 105.60 8.29
N THR A 210 61.11 104.35 8.69
CA THR A 210 61.12 103.18 7.80
C THR A 210 60.20 103.46 6.61
N PRO A 211 60.62 103.17 5.36
CA PRO A 211 59.81 103.46 4.19
C PRO A 211 58.47 102.72 4.24
N ASN A 212 57.34 103.43 4.14
CA ASN A 212 55.99 102.84 4.21
C ASN A 212 55.79 101.61 3.30
N HIS A 213 56.50 101.54 2.17
CA HIS A 213 56.38 100.41 1.23
C HIS A 213 56.94 99.09 1.78
N LEU A 214 57.97 99.10 2.63
CA LEU A 214 58.55 97.88 3.20
C LEU A 214 57.73 97.33 4.35
N THR A 215 57.17 98.23 5.17
CA THR A 215 56.20 97.84 6.20
C THR A 215 54.97 97.21 5.54
N GLN A 216 54.49 97.79 4.44
CA GLN A 216 53.41 97.22 3.63
C GLN A 216 53.80 95.85 3.04
N GLU A 217 55.00 95.70 2.47
CA GLU A 217 55.48 94.42 1.92
C GLU A 217 55.54 93.32 2.99
N ARG A 218 56.00 93.64 4.20
CA ARG A 218 55.98 92.72 5.35
C ARG A 218 54.55 92.34 5.73
N ASP A 219 53.66 93.32 5.89
CA ASP A 219 52.29 93.07 6.33
C ASP A 219 51.51 92.25 5.29
N ASP A 220 51.73 92.50 3.99
CA ASP A 220 51.18 91.72 2.88
C ASP A 220 51.75 90.28 2.88
N ALA A 221 53.06 90.11 3.08
CA ALA A 221 53.68 88.79 3.19
C ALA A 221 53.19 88.02 4.42
N GLN A 222 52.94 88.72 5.54
CA GLN A 222 52.40 88.14 6.76
C GLN A 222 50.94 87.69 6.57
N ALA A 223 50.13 88.51 5.91
CA ALA A 223 48.76 88.15 5.55
C ALA A 223 48.72 86.96 4.58
N ALA A 224 49.62 86.91 3.59
CA ALA A 224 49.73 85.79 2.66
C ALA A 224 50.16 84.49 3.36
N ALA A 225 51.13 84.54 4.27
CA ALA A 225 51.56 83.40 5.06
C ALA A 225 50.46 82.88 6.00
N ALA A 226 49.72 83.79 6.65
CA ALA A 226 48.57 83.43 7.49
C ALA A 226 47.47 82.74 6.67
N HIS A 227 47.11 83.31 5.53
CA HIS A 227 46.09 82.73 4.63
C HIS A 227 46.50 81.35 4.10
N ALA A 228 47.76 81.16 3.71
CA ALA A 228 48.28 79.85 3.30
C ALA A 228 48.27 78.84 4.47
N GLY A 229 48.54 79.30 5.69
CA GLY A 229 48.45 78.48 6.91
C GLY A 229 47.02 78.01 7.21
N ASP A 230 46.05 78.92 7.12
CA ASP A 230 44.63 78.61 7.32
C ASP A 230 44.12 77.61 6.27
N GLN A 231 44.50 77.80 5.00
CA GLN A 231 44.18 76.85 3.91
C GLN A 231 44.75 75.45 4.16
N MET A 232 46.01 75.37 4.57
CA MET A 232 46.64 74.09 4.92
C MET A 232 45.93 73.42 6.12
N GLY A 233 45.49 74.20 7.10
CA GLY A 233 44.71 73.72 8.23
C GLY A 233 43.41 73.06 7.80
N ALA A 234 42.61 73.74 6.97
CA ALA A 234 41.36 73.22 6.42
C ALA A 234 41.57 71.92 5.63
N MET A 235 42.59 71.86 4.76
CA MET A 235 42.89 70.64 4.00
C MET A 235 43.31 69.46 4.87
N LYS A 236 44.05 69.70 5.97
CA LYS A 236 44.41 68.64 6.91
C LYS A 236 43.19 68.09 7.65
N GLU A 237 42.23 68.93 7.97
CA GLU A 237 40.94 68.52 8.56
C GLU A 237 40.11 67.69 7.57
N ASP A 238 40.01 68.12 6.31
CA ASP A 238 39.33 67.36 5.25
C ASP A 238 39.96 65.98 5.04
N LEU A 239 41.31 65.91 5.02
CA LEU A 239 42.05 64.66 4.86
C LEU A 239 41.80 63.69 6.04
N GLN A 240 41.72 64.21 7.27
CA GLN A 240 41.32 63.42 8.43
C GLN A 240 39.86 62.96 8.34
N ALA A 241 38.95 63.78 7.82
CA ALA A 241 37.57 63.40 7.60
C ALA A 241 37.46 62.25 6.57
N PHE A 242 38.18 62.33 5.46
CA PHE A 242 38.26 61.23 4.48
C PHE A 242 38.81 59.94 5.07
N GLN A 243 39.86 60.01 5.91
CA GLN A 243 40.41 58.83 6.58
C GLN A 243 39.39 58.17 7.51
N ARG A 244 38.61 58.95 8.26
CA ARG A 244 37.54 58.41 9.13
C ARG A 244 36.46 57.72 8.30
N LEU A 245 35.96 58.40 7.27
CA LEU A 245 34.95 57.84 6.36
C LEU A 245 35.43 56.55 5.68
N TYR A 246 36.71 56.50 5.30
CA TYR A 246 37.30 55.30 4.71
C TYR A 246 37.30 54.11 5.67
N HIS A 247 37.66 54.34 6.94
CA HIS A 247 37.66 53.30 7.95
C HIS A 247 36.25 52.82 8.29
N GLU A 248 35.29 53.74 8.40
CA GLU A 248 33.87 53.42 8.62
C GLU A 248 33.30 52.61 7.45
N SER A 249 33.46 53.09 6.22
CA SER A 249 33.05 52.37 5.00
C SER A 249 33.70 50.98 4.89
N THR A 250 34.98 50.85 5.28
CA THR A 250 35.65 49.54 5.32
C THR A 250 35.03 48.60 6.36
N ALA A 251 34.68 49.12 7.52
CA ALA A 251 34.04 48.32 8.57
C ALA A 251 32.65 47.84 8.13
N ASP A 252 31.86 48.72 7.51
CA ASP A 252 30.52 48.40 7.00
C ASP A 252 30.58 47.38 5.87
N LEU A 253 31.50 47.57 4.91
CA LEU A 253 31.70 46.63 3.82
C LEU A 253 32.17 45.25 4.31
N ASN A 254 33.04 45.20 5.33
CA ASN A 254 33.42 43.94 5.96
C ASN A 254 32.25 43.28 6.70
N ARG A 255 31.39 44.07 7.36
CA ARG A 255 30.18 43.58 8.03
C ARG A 255 29.18 43.01 7.02
N LEU A 256 28.93 43.71 5.92
CA LEU A 256 28.06 43.24 4.84
C LEU A 256 28.60 41.96 4.21
N ARG A 257 29.90 41.88 3.92
CA ARG A 257 30.53 40.65 3.42
C ARG A 257 30.38 39.48 4.39
N ALA A 258 30.52 39.71 5.69
CA ALA A 258 30.33 38.68 6.70
C ALA A 258 28.88 38.20 6.76
N VAL A 259 27.90 39.12 6.71
CA VAL A 259 26.47 38.77 6.69
C VAL A 259 26.12 38.04 5.40
N HIS A 260 26.58 38.51 4.25
CA HIS A 260 26.36 37.85 2.96
C HIS A 260 26.96 36.44 2.94
N ALA A 261 28.17 36.26 3.46
CA ALA A 261 28.79 34.93 3.56
C ALA A 261 27.96 33.99 4.45
N ALA A 262 27.56 34.43 5.65
CA ALA A 262 26.72 33.64 6.55
C ALA A 262 25.37 33.29 5.91
N SER A 263 24.72 34.26 5.25
CA SER A 263 23.45 34.04 4.54
C SER A 263 23.60 33.08 3.36
N THR A 264 24.74 33.11 2.66
CA THR A 264 25.04 32.16 1.58
C THR A 264 25.22 30.75 2.15
N ASP A 265 25.94 30.61 3.26
CA ASP A 265 26.13 29.33 3.94
C ASP A 265 24.79 28.76 4.44
N ASP A 266 23.93 29.60 5.03
CA ASP A 266 22.58 29.23 5.46
C ASP A 266 21.72 28.80 4.27
N LEU A 267 21.79 29.49 3.13
CA LEU A 267 21.10 29.10 1.90
C LEU A 267 21.61 27.76 1.36
N ILE A 268 22.93 27.53 1.38
CA ILE A 268 23.52 26.25 0.98
C ILE A 268 23.00 25.13 1.90
N GLN A 269 22.95 25.37 3.21
CA GLN A 269 22.47 24.39 4.19
C GLN A 269 20.98 24.08 3.96
N THR A 270 20.12 25.09 3.79
CA THR A 270 18.69 24.89 3.53
C THR A 270 18.42 24.13 2.23
N ILE A 271 19.22 24.39 1.18
CA ILE A 271 19.17 23.61 -0.08
C ILE A 271 19.56 22.15 0.18
N GLN A 272 20.64 21.90 0.93
CA GLN A 272 21.07 20.53 1.27
C GLN A 272 20.02 19.79 2.11
N ASP A 273 19.41 20.46 3.08
CA ASP A 273 18.35 19.90 3.92
C ASP A 273 17.12 19.56 3.07
N ARG A 274 16.71 20.46 2.17
CA ARG A 274 15.62 20.23 1.21
C ARG A 274 15.92 19.06 0.29
N ASP A 275 17.13 18.98 -0.26
CA ASP A 275 17.51 17.91 -1.18
C ASP A 275 17.57 16.56 -0.46
N THR A 276 17.98 16.55 0.81
CA THR A 276 17.91 15.37 1.71
C THR A 276 16.45 14.96 1.95
N ALA A 277 15.59 15.91 2.31
CA ALA A 277 14.16 15.65 2.51
C ALA A 277 13.49 15.12 1.23
N ARG A 278 13.90 15.61 0.06
CA ARG A 278 13.40 15.12 -1.23
C ARG A 278 13.84 13.68 -1.50
N ALA A 279 15.10 13.35 -1.20
CA ALA A 279 15.58 11.97 -1.31
C ALA A 279 14.80 11.02 -0.39
N ASP A 280 14.47 11.46 0.84
CA ASP A 280 13.64 10.70 1.77
C ASP A 280 12.21 10.50 1.25
N VAL A 281 11.59 11.53 0.66
CA VAL A 281 10.27 11.43 0.03
C VAL A 281 10.28 10.45 -1.15
N ASP A 282 11.30 10.51 -2.00
CA ASP A 282 11.43 9.59 -3.13
C ASP A 282 11.64 8.15 -2.66
N ARG A 283 12.39 7.94 -1.57
CA ARG A 283 12.54 6.63 -0.92
C ARG A 283 11.22 6.12 -0.36
N LEU A 284 10.49 6.94 0.40
CA LEU A 284 9.16 6.58 0.93
C LEU A 284 8.17 6.27 -0.19
N ARG A 285 8.24 6.98 -1.31
CA ARG A 285 7.43 6.68 -2.50
C ARG A 285 7.79 5.32 -3.10
N GLY A 286 9.07 4.96 -3.12
CA GLY A 286 9.55 3.62 -3.46
C GLY A 286 8.94 2.56 -2.55
N ASP A 287 9.12 2.70 -1.24
CA ASP A 287 8.60 1.77 -0.23
C ASP A 287 7.07 1.61 -0.33
N LEU A 288 6.33 2.70 -0.56
CA LEU A 288 4.88 2.66 -0.78
C LEU A 288 4.50 1.94 -2.07
N SER A 289 5.31 2.06 -3.13
CA SER A 289 5.10 1.37 -4.39
C SER A 289 5.34 -0.13 -4.23
N ASP A 290 6.38 -0.52 -3.49
CA ASP A 290 6.68 -1.91 -3.15
C ASP A 290 5.57 -2.52 -2.30
N LEU A 291 5.13 -1.82 -1.25
CA LEU A 291 3.98 -2.25 -0.43
C LEU A 291 2.69 -2.40 -1.25
N ARG A 292 2.45 -1.53 -2.24
CA ARG A 292 1.31 -1.68 -3.16
C ARG A 292 1.45 -2.91 -4.04
N ALA A 293 2.64 -3.21 -4.52
CA ALA A 293 2.92 -4.41 -5.31
C ALA A 293 2.74 -5.68 -4.46
N GLU A 294 3.27 -5.71 -3.24
CA GLU A 294 3.09 -6.80 -2.28
C GLU A 294 1.61 -7.01 -1.94
N LEU A 295 0.85 -5.91 -1.71
CA LEU A 295 -0.58 -6.00 -1.46
C LEU A 295 -1.35 -6.57 -2.66
N ALA A 296 -0.99 -6.17 -3.88
CA ALA A 296 -1.59 -6.72 -5.10
C ALA A 296 -1.28 -8.21 -5.24
N ALA A 297 -0.03 -8.63 -5.01
CA ALA A 297 0.38 -10.03 -5.02
C ALA A 297 -0.31 -10.87 -3.93
N ALA A 298 -0.48 -10.31 -2.74
CA ALA A 298 -1.21 -10.97 -1.65
C ALA A 298 -2.71 -11.14 -1.97
N LYS A 299 -3.33 -10.15 -2.64
CA LYS A 299 -4.71 -10.24 -3.10
C LYS A 299 -4.88 -11.35 -4.14
N THR A 300 -4.04 -11.39 -5.16
CA THR A 300 -4.10 -12.44 -6.21
C THR A 300 -3.82 -13.83 -5.65
N SER A 301 -2.85 -13.95 -4.73
CA SER A 301 -2.56 -15.20 -4.01
C SER A 301 -3.74 -15.70 -3.16
N ARG A 302 -4.62 -14.80 -2.69
CA ARG A 302 -5.78 -15.14 -1.87
C ARG A 302 -7.03 -15.47 -2.70
N GLU A 303 -7.17 -14.87 -3.88
CA GLU A 303 -8.31 -15.13 -4.77
C GLU A 303 -8.31 -16.57 -5.30
N ALA A 304 -7.14 -17.11 -5.66
CA ALA A 304 -7.02 -18.49 -6.16
C ALA A 304 -7.57 -19.57 -5.21
N PRO A 305 -7.21 -19.64 -3.91
CA PRO A 305 -7.80 -20.61 -2.98
C PRO A 305 -9.28 -20.33 -2.69
N ALA A 306 -9.72 -19.07 -2.74
CA ALA A 306 -11.14 -18.73 -2.55
C ALA A 306 -12.03 -19.24 -3.70
N GLU A 307 -11.55 -19.16 -4.95
CA GLU A 307 -12.25 -19.71 -6.12
C GLU A 307 -12.31 -21.24 -6.07
N GLN A 308 -11.20 -21.89 -5.73
CA GLN A 308 -11.14 -23.35 -5.59
C GLN A 308 -12.08 -23.88 -4.51
N LEU A 309 -12.13 -23.23 -3.34
CA LEU A 309 -13.06 -23.58 -2.27
C LEU A 309 -14.52 -23.39 -2.70
N ALA A 310 -14.84 -22.31 -3.42
CA ALA A 310 -16.18 -22.07 -3.94
C ALA A 310 -16.59 -23.14 -4.97
N GLU A 311 -15.67 -23.59 -5.81
CA GLU A 311 -15.90 -24.66 -6.77
C GLU A 311 -16.11 -26.01 -6.08
N SER A 312 -15.25 -26.40 -5.15
CA SER A 312 -15.39 -27.65 -4.38
C SER A 312 -16.69 -27.67 -3.55
N ALA A 313 -17.11 -26.53 -2.98
CA ALA A 313 -18.39 -26.42 -2.29
C ALA A 313 -19.61 -26.52 -3.23
N ARG A 314 -19.50 -26.07 -4.50
CA ARG A 314 -20.55 -26.30 -5.51
C ARG A 314 -20.64 -27.78 -5.87
N ARG A 315 -19.50 -28.42 -6.16
CA ARG A 315 -19.41 -29.85 -6.48
C ARG A 315 -19.99 -30.72 -5.35
N LEU A 316 -19.66 -30.42 -4.10
CA LEU A 316 -20.21 -31.11 -2.93
C LEU A 316 -21.74 -31.01 -2.88
N ARG A 317 -22.31 -29.82 -3.08
CA ARG A 317 -23.78 -29.62 -3.09
C ARG A 317 -24.48 -30.42 -4.18
N ASP A 318 -23.89 -30.52 -5.37
CA ASP A 318 -24.46 -31.29 -6.47
C ASP A 318 -24.36 -32.80 -6.21
N LEU A 319 -23.26 -33.27 -5.61
CA LEU A 319 -23.11 -34.65 -5.18
C LEU A 319 -24.08 -35.02 -4.05
N GLU A 320 -24.33 -34.12 -3.09
CA GLU A 320 -25.31 -34.32 -2.03
C GLU A 320 -26.73 -34.37 -2.58
N ARG A 321 -27.07 -33.51 -3.56
CA ARG A 321 -28.35 -33.57 -4.27
C ARG A 321 -28.52 -34.90 -5.02
N SER A 322 -27.49 -35.33 -5.76
CA SER A 322 -27.50 -36.61 -6.46
C SER A 322 -27.64 -37.80 -5.50
N ASN A 323 -26.94 -37.78 -4.36
CA ASN A 323 -27.08 -38.81 -3.32
C ASN A 323 -28.49 -38.86 -2.74
N ARG A 324 -29.15 -37.71 -2.53
CA ARG A 324 -30.55 -37.68 -2.09
C ARG A 324 -31.49 -38.36 -3.10
N VAL A 325 -31.24 -38.19 -4.40
CA VAL A 325 -32.00 -38.87 -5.46
C VAL A 325 -31.73 -40.38 -5.42
N LEU A 326 -30.47 -40.80 -5.40
CA LEU A 326 -30.09 -42.22 -5.33
C LEU A 326 -30.65 -42.92 -4.08
N LEU A 327 -30.68 -42.23 -2.93
CA LEU A 327 -31.31 -42.76 -1.71
C LEU A 327 -32.81 -42.98 -1.90
N ARG A 328 -33.52 -42.03 -2.51
CA ARG A 328 -34.96 -42.17 -2.81
C ARG A 328 -35.21 -43.33 -3.77
N GLU A 329 -34.40 -43.47 -4.82
CA GLU A 329 -34.50 -44.57 -5.79
C GLU A 329 -34.22 -45.92 -5.14
N ARG A 330 -33.18 -46.01 -4.30
CA ARG A 330 -32.88 -47.23 -3.53
C ARG A 330 -34.03 -47.60 -2.61
N ASP A 331 -34.60 -46.65 -1.89
CA ASP A 331 -35.66 -46.91 -0.92
C ASP A 331 -36.98 -47.27 -1.63
N ALA A 332 -37.27 -46.67 -2.79
CA ALA A 332 -38.36 -47.09 -3.66
C ALA A 332 -38.16 -48.52 -4.19
N ALA A 333 -36.96 -48.85 -4.66
CA ALA A 333 -36.63 -50.20 -5.14
C ALA A 333 -36.68 -51.25 -4.02
N ARG A 334 -36.25 -50.91 -2.79
CA ARG A 334 -36.39 -51.78 -1.61
C ARG A 334 -37.86 -52.02 -1.26
N SER A 335 -38.67 -50.95 -1.25
CA SER A 335 -40.11 -51.04 -0.98
C SER A 335 -40.82 -51.92 -2.02
N ALA A 336 -40.52 -51.75 -3.31
CA ALA A 336 -41.07 -52.59 -4.37
C ALA A 336 -40.66 -54.07 -4.22
N ARG A 337 -39.39 -54.34 -3.90
CA ARG A 337 -38.90 -55.71 -3.64
C ARG A 337 -39.59 -56.34 -2.44
N ASP A 338 -39.76 -55.58 -1.36
CA ASP A 338 -40.35 -56.08 -0.12
C ASP A 338 -41.86 -56.31 -0.28
N GLN A 339 -42.55 -55.49 -1.09
CA GLN A 339 -43.93 -55.75 -1.53
C GLN A 339 -44.05 -57.08 -2.31
N ILE A 340 -43.15 -57.33 -3.27
CA ILE A 340 -43.13 -58.60 -4.03
C ILE A 340 -42.82 -59.80 -3.12
N ARG A 341 -41.98 -59.62 -2.09
CA ARG A 341 -41.72 -60.66 -1.07
C ARG A 341 -42.94 -60.92 -0.19
N GLN A 342 -43.67 -59.88 0.22
CA GLN A 342 -44.91 -60.04 0.97
C GLN A 342 -45.97 -60.76 0.14
N GLU A 343 -46.12 -60.41 -1.14
CA GLU A 343 -46.99 -61.15 -2.07
C GLU A 343 -46.60 -62.63 -2.14
N ARG A 344 -45.30 -62.95 -2.24
CA ARG A 344 -44.81 -64.34 -2.19
C ARG A 344 -45.18 -65.04 -0.87
N ASP A 345 -45.02 -64.37 0.26
CA ASP A 345 -45.20 -64.98 1.59
C ASP A 345 -46.69 -65.16 1.97
N THR A 346 -47.59 -64.32 1.45
CA THR A 346 -49.06 -64.50 1.55
C THR A 346 -49.61 -65.65 0.70
N LEU A 347 -48.79 -66.21 -0.19
CA LEU A 347 -49.16 -67.27 -1.13
C LEU A 347 -48.59 -68.66 -0.73
N ARG A 348 -47.88 -68.74 0.40
CA ARG A 348 -47.57 -69.99 1.08
C ARG A 348 -48.70 -70.36 2.03
#